data_AF-Q2RGI7-F1
#
_entry.id   AF-Q2RGI7-F1
#
_cell.length_a   1.000
_cell.length_b   1.000
_cell.length_c   1.000
_cell.angle_alpha   90.00
_cell.angle_beta   90.00
_cell.angle_gamma   90.00
#
_symmetry.space_group_name_H-M   'P 1'
#
loop_
_entity.id
_entity.type
_entity.pdbx_description
1 polymer ?
#
loop_
_entity_poly.entity_id
_entity_poly.type
_entity_poly.pdbx_seq_one_letter_code
_entity_poly.pdbx_strand_id
1 'polypeptide(L)' 'MPRLLVVDDQNGVRALLQLVFGEEGYQVALAVNGRDAIRQVEHWRPDVVVMDVKMPVMGGL' A
#
# COMPACT_ATOMS: atom_id res chain seq x y z
N MET A 1 11.43 12.46 0.83
CA MET A 1 11.05 11.30 0.00
C MET A 1 9.55 11.12 0.12
N PRO A 2 8.80 11.03 -0.98
CA PRO A 2 7.36 10.84 -0.94
C PRO A 2 7.00 9.49 -0.28
N ARG A 3 5.88 9.47 0.43
CA ARG A 3 5.35 8.29 1.13
C ARG A 3 4.30 7.60 0.27
N LEU A 4 4.59 6.38 -0.15
CA LEU A 4 3.70 5.53 -0.93
C LEU A 4 3.13 4.41 -0.06
N LEU A 5 1.81 4.26 -0.07
CA LEU A 5 1.15 3.09 0.51
C LEU A 5 0.71 2.14 -0.61
N VAL A 6 1.20 0.90 -0.57
CA VAL A 6 0.76 -0.19 -1.47
C VAL A 6 -0.23 -1.09 -0.74
N VAL A 7 -1.41 -1.28 -1.33
CA VAL A 7 -2.51 -2.07 -0.77
C VAL A 7 -2.89 -3.16 -1.77
N ASP A 8 -2.64 -4.41 -1.40
CA ASP A 8 -2.92 -5.59 -2.22
C ASP A 8 -3.01 -6.79 -1.26
N ASP A 9 -3.81 -7.82 -1.54
CA ASP A 9 -3.90 -8.99 -0.66
C ASP A 9 -2.79 -10.03 -0.91
N GLN A 10 -2.15 -9.99 -2.07
CA GLN A 10 -1.08 -10.89 -2.47
C GLN A 10 0.29 -10.41 -1.97
N ASN A 11 0.96 -11.23 -1.16
CA ASN A 11 2.27 -10.89 -0.60
C ASN A 11 3.35 -10.62 -1.67
N GLY A 12 3.34 -11.41 -2.76
CA GLY A 12 4.32 -11.26 -3.86
C GLY A 12 4.21 -9.92 -4.57
N VAL A 13 2.98 -9.45 -4.82
CA VAL A 13 2.75 -8.14 -5.46
C VAL A 13 3.25 -7.01 -4.55
N ARG A 14 2.90 -7.05 -3.26
CA ARG A 14 3.38 -6.05 -2.29
C ARG A 14 4.90 -6.00 -2.19
N ALA A 15 5.56 -7.15 -2.13
CA ALA A 15 7.02 -7.23 -2.04
C ALA A 15 7.71 -6.68 -3.31
N LEU A 16 7.20 -7.02 -4.49
CA LEU A 16 7.70 -6.50 -5.76
C LEU A 16 7.57 -4.97 -5.83
N LEU A 17 6.40 -4.44 -5.53
CA LEU A 17 6.15 -2.99 -5.59
C LEU A 17 6.97 -2.23 -4.54
N GLN A 18 7.14 -2.80 -3.34
CA GLN A 18 8.03 -2.22 -2.33
C GLN A 18 9.47 -2.09 -2.83
N LEU A 19 10.00 -3.12 -3.48
CA LEU A 19 11.35 -3.09 -4.05
C LEU A 19 11.45 -2.02 -5.13
N VAL A 20 10.57 -2.07 -6.14
CA VAL A 20 10.61 -1.16 -7.30
C VAL A 20 10.47 0.30 -6.87
N PHE A 21 9.47 0.63 -6.06
CA PHE A 21 9.29 2.03 -5.63
C PHE A 21 10.34 2.47 -4.60
N GLY A 22 10.87 1.54 -3.79
CA GLY A 22 11.98 1.83 -2.89
C GLY A 22 13.24 2.24 -3.62
N GLU A 23 13.58 1.56 -4.72
CA GLU A 23 14.72 1.90 -5.60
C GLU A 23 14.53 3.27 -6.28
N GLU A 24 13.30 3.65 -6.61
CA GLU A 24 12.93 4.97 -7.13
C GLU A 24 12.89 6.08 -6.06
N GLY A 25 13.25 5.76 -4.81
CA GLY A 25 13.40 6.74 -3.72
C GLY A 25 12.10 7.06 -2.95
N TYR A 26 11.08 6.22 -3.07
CA TYR A 26 9.89 6.32 -2.21
C TYR A 26 10.14 5.67 -0.85
N GLN A 27 9.52 6.22 0.19
CA GLN A 27 9.28 5.46 1.40
C GLN A 27 8.02 4.65 1.18
N VAL A 28 8.08 3.32 1.30
CA VAL A 28 6.95 2.44 0.99
C VAL A 28 6.43 1.75 2.23
N ALA A 29 5.14 1.93 2.52
CA ALA A 29 4.39 1.14 3.50
C ALA A 29 3.46 0.16 2.78
N LEU A 30 3.11 -0.94 3.46
CA LEU A 30 2.32 -2.03 2.90
C LEU A 30 1.06 -2.26 3.73
N ALA A 31 -0.06 -2.51 3.07
CA ALA A 31 -1.30 -2.95 3.71
C ALA A 31 -1.91 -4.14 2.96
N VAL A 32 -2.63 -5.00 3.67
CA VAL A 32 -3.12 -6.28 3.11
C VAL A 32 -4.59 -6.29 2.70
N ASN A 33 -5.33 -5.21 3.00
CA ASN A 33 -6.72 -4.97 2.61
C ASN A 33 -7.11 -3.52 2.91
N GLY A 34 -8.32 -3.11 2.53
CA GLY A 34 -8.81 -1.74 2.72
C GLY A 34 -8.88 -1.30 4.20
N ARG A 35 -9.21 -2.20 5.14
CA ARG A 35 -9.26 -1.86 6.57
C ARG A 35 -7.87 -1.54 7.12
N ASP A 36 -6.88 -2.32 6.72
CA ASP A 36 -5.49 -2.09 7.09
C ASP A 36 -4.95 -0.81 6.45
N ALA A 37 -5.32 -0.55 5.19
CA ALA A 37 -4.97 0.67 4.48
C ALA A 37 -5.49 1.93 5.19
N ILE A 38 -6.75 1.94 5.64
CA ILE A 38 -7.32 3.08 6.37
C ILE A 38 -6.50 3.39 7.63
N ARG A 39 -6.17 2.36 8.43
CA ARG A 39 -5.32 2.56 9.62
C ARG A 39 -3.96 3.13 9.24
N GLN A 40 -3.36 2.63 8.16
CA GLN A 40 -2.06 3.11 7.70
C GLN A 40 -2.14 4.57 7.24
N VAL A 41 -3.21 4.96 6.55
CA VAL A 41 -3.43 6.34 6.11
C VAL A 41 -3.53 7.29 7.31
N GLU A 42 -4.30 6.92 8.33
CA GLU A 42 -4.48 7.73 9.55
C GLU A 42 -3.17 7.96 10.31
N HIS A 43 -2.34 6.91 10.45
CA HIS A 43 -1.12 6.95 11.26
C HIS A 43 0.12 7.43 10.50
N TRP A 44 0.27 6.99 9.25
CA TRP A 44 1.50 7.19 8.47
C TRP A 44 1.39 8.33 7.45
N ARG A 45 0.16 8.75 7.12
CA ARG A 45 -0.14 9.87 6.20
C ARG A 45 0.64 9.77 4.89
N PRO A 46 0.37 8.77 4.04
CA PRO A 46 0.98 8.65 2.73
C PRO A 46 0.58 9.82 1.82
N ASP A 47 1.46 10.19 0.90
CA ASP A 47 1.18 11.17 -0.16
C ASP A 47 0.39 10.52 -1.31
N VAL A 48 0.63 9.22 -1.56
CA VAL A 48 0.00 8.45 -2.63
C VAL A 48 -0.37 7.06 -2.13
N VAL A 49 -1.52 6.54 -2.58
CA VAL A 49 -1.97 5.17 -2.33
C VAL A 49 -2.15 4.44 -3.66
N VAL A 50 -1.51 3.28 -3.79
CA VAL A 50 -1.73 2.31 -4.88
C VAL A 50 -2.54 1.17 -4.29
N MET A 51 -3.76 0.98 -4.77
CA MET A 51 -4.74 0.08 -4.15
C MET A 51 -5.38 -0.84 -5.17
N ASP A 52 -5.36 -2.15 -4.87
CA ASP A 52 -6.19 -3.11 -5.59
C ASP A 52 -7.68 -2.88 -5.28
N VAL A 53 -8.52 -3.09 -6.29
CA VAL A 53 -9.97 -2.94 -6.19
C VAL A 53 -10.59 -4.14 -5.46
N LYS A 54 -10.10 -5.36 -5.72
CA LYS A 54 -10.71 -6.60 -5.23
C LYS A 54 -9.83 -7.25 -4.16
N MET A 55 -10.18 -7.02 -2.90
CA MET A 55 -9.50 -7.65 -1.76
C MET A 55 -10.52 -8.24 -0.77
N PRO A 56 -10.13 -9.25 0.01
CA PRO A 56 -10.92 -9.73 1.13
C PRO A 56 -11.05 -8.67 2.24
N VAL A 57 -12.03 -8.84 3.14
CA VAL A 57 -12.36 -7.94 4.27
C VAL A 57 -12.93 -6.59 3.84
N MET A 58 -12.20 -5.83 3.03
CA MET A 58 -12.62 -4.55 2.46
C MET A 58 -11.84 -4.31 1.17
N GLY A 59 -12.56 -4.11 0.07
CA GLY A 59 -11.98 -3.76 -1.23
C GLY A 59 -11.60 -2.28 -1.32
N GLY A 60 -11.19 -1.87 -2.52
CA GLY A 60 -10.78 -0.49 -2.80
C GLY A 60 -11.89 0.47 -3.23
N LEU A 61 -13.14 0.00 -3.33
CA LEU A 61 -14.33 0.77 -3.71
C LEU A 61 -15.40 0.72 -2.62
#